data_AF-A0A4U0H555-F1
#
_entry.id   AF-A0A4U0H555-F1
#
_cell.length_a   1.000
_cell.length_b   1.000
_cell.length_c   1.000
_cell.angle_alpha   90.00
_cell.angle_beta   90.00
_cell.angle_gamma   90.00
#
_symmetry.space_group_name_H-M   'P 1'
#
loop_
_entity.id
_entity.type
_entity.pdbx_description
1 polymer ?
#
loop_
_entity_poly.entity_id
_entity_poly.type
_entity_poly.pdbx_seq_one_letter_code
_entity_poly.pdbx_strand_id
1 'polypeptide(L)'
;MKFERFIKQIDVNYKEKISAANLPKKVLDKLDLTLSKDITTVRGLDFYHIVASVSQDFENHTVNAFEEYVKKKKAKDDAEATDIDNKYKAFIKQFIVLQQDVAKGAKIQDIRLSRILNREIPDFLAWEVYAIAVSREVSIKSAFEELYKD
;
A
#
# COMPACT_ATOMS: atom_id res chain seq x y z
N MET A 1 -1.35 15.11 0.29
CA MET A 1 -1.44 15.43 1.73
C MET A 1 -0.28 14.76 2.46
N LYS A 2 0.39 15.44 3.41
CA LYS A 2 1.46 14.79 4.20
C LYS A 2 0.91 13.65 5.05
N PHE A 3 1.65 12.56 5.17
CA PHE A 3 1.21 11.38 5.90
C PHE A 3 1.03 11.67 7.40
N GLU A 4 1.91 12.47 8.00
CA GLU A 4 1.74 12.91 9.40
C GLU A 4 0.39 13.61 9.64
N ARG A 5 -0.04 14.47 8.71
CA ARG A 5 -1.31 15.20 8.83
C ARG A 5 -2.49 14.24 8.83
N PHE A 6 -2.44 13.20 8.00
CA PHE A 6 -3.47 12.15 7.96
C PHE A 6 -3.49 11.34 9.24
N ILE A 7 -2.33 10.86 9.70
CA ILE A 7 -2.24 10.09 10.94
C ILE A 7 -2.78 10.88 12.15
N LYS A 8 -2.48 12.18 12.20
CA LYS A 8 -2.99 13.09 13.25
C LYS A 8 -4.51 13.29 13.19
N GLN A 9 -5.14 13.11 12.03
CA GLN A 9 -6.61 13.13 11.91
C GLN A 9 -7.26 11.86 12.45
N ILE A 10 -6.54 10.73 12.43
CA ILE A 10 -7.00 9.47 13.04
C ILE A 10 -6.86 9.57 14.57
N ASP A 11 -5.69 9.97 15.04
CA ASP A 11 -5.41 10.11 16.46
C ASP A 11 -4.36 11.19 16.73
N VAL A 12 -4.68 12.16 17.58
CA VAL A 12 -3.76 13.24 17.95
C VAL A 12 -2.56 12.74 18.76
N ASN A 13 -2.71 11.60 19.46
CA ASN A 13 -1.69 10.94 20.28
C ASN A 13 -1.00 9.80 19.52
N TYR A 14 -1.01 9.82 18.18
CA TYR A 14 -0.46 8.76 17.34
C TYR A 14 0.98 8.34 17.69
N LYS A 15 1.82 9.28 18.16
CA LYS A 15 3.22 8.99 18.52
C LYS A 15 3.32 8.01 19.68
N GLU A 16 2.45 8.14 20.68
CA GLU A 16 2.42 7.24 21.84
C GLU A 16 1.97 5.84 21.41
N LYS A 17 0.93 5.75 20.58
CA LYS A 17 0.44 4.47 20.03
C LYS A 17 1.50 3.77 19.18
N ILE A 18 2.19 4.50 18.29
CA ILE A 18 3.28 3.94 17.48
C ILE A 18 4.43 3.46 18.37
N SER A 19 4.79 4.23 19.40
CA SER A 19 5.88 3.87 20.31
C SER A 19 5.55 2.65 21.19
N ALA A 20 4.28 2.49 21.56
CA ALA A 20 3.80 1.33 22.30
C ALA A 20 3.57 0.08 21.42
N ALA A 21 3.49 0.26 20.10
CA ALA A 21 3.28 -0.84 19.16
C ALA A 21 4.59 -1.59 18.86
N ASN A 22 4.50 -2.92 18.74
CA ASN A 22 5.62 -3.75 18.32
C ASN A 22 5.78 -3.69 16.79
N LEU A 23 6.29 -2.55 16.29
CA LEU A 23 6.49 -2.34 14.86
C LEU A 23 7.82 -2.94 14.37
N PRO A 24 7.91 -3.38 13.11
CA PRO A 24 9.17 -3.84 12.54
C PRO A 24 10.24 -2.75 12.59
N LYS A 25 11.48 -3.11 12.96
CA LYS A 25 12.61 -2.17 13.04
C LYS A 25 12.79 -1.33 11.77
N LYS A 26 12.63 -1.95 10.60
CA LYS A 26 12.69 -1.29 9.28
C LYS A 26 11.68 -0.14 9.08
N VAL A 27 10.56 -0.16 9.81
CA VAL A 27 9.54 0.89 9.82
C VAL A 27 9.96 1.99 10.81
N LEU A 28 10.36 1.59 12.02
CA LEU A 28 10.80 2.52 13.08
C LEU A 28 12.01 3.35 12.65
N ASP A 29 13.03 2.72 12.04
CA ASP A 29 14.25 3.39 11.56
C ASP A 29 13.97 4.50 10.53
N LYS A 30 12.79 4.49 9.89
CA LYS A 30 12.39 5.44 8.84
C LYS A 30 11.14 6.24 9.22
N LEU A 31 10.68 6.18 10.46
CA LEU A 31 9.38 6.72 10.87
C LEU A 31 9.23 8.21 10.52
N ASP A 32 10.13 9.06 11.00
CA ASP A 32 10.06 10.51 10.75
C ASP A 32 10.12 10.86 9.27
N LEU A 33 11.01 10.18 8.52
CA LEU A 33 11.11 10.34 7.08
C LEU A 33 9.79 9.95 6.40
N THR A 34 9.18 8.85 6.80
CA THR A 34 7.90 8.38 6.24
C THR A 34 6.75 9.33 6.58
N LEU A 35 6.66 9.82 7.82
CA LEU A 35 5.63 10.79 8.24
C LEU A 35 5.70 12.10 7.44
N SER A 36 6.92 12.51 7.05
CA SER A 36 7.15 13.74 6.27
C SER A 36 6.69 13.68 4.81
N LYS A 37 6.50 12.48 4.25
CA LYS A 37 6.16 12.25 2.84
C LYS A 37 4.72 12.60 2.51
N ASP A 38 4.45 12.80 1.22
CA ASP A 38 3.08 12.75 0.71
C ASP A 38 2.53 11.32 0.85
N ILE A 39 1.31 11.19 1.36
CA ILE A 39 0.64 9.92 1.62
C ILE A 39 0.59 9.00 0.37
N THR A 40 0.51 9.58 -0.82
CA THR A 40 0.49 8.84 -2.11
C THR A 40 1.84 8.23 -2.48
N THR A 41 2.90 8.53 -1.73
CA THR A 41 4.27 8.02 -1.96
C THR A 41 4.78 7.14 -0.82
N VAL A 42 3.92 6.85 0.17
CA VAL A 42 4.24 5.97 1.30
C VAL A 42 4.18 4.51 0.84
N ARG A 43 5.19 3.71 1.23
CA ARG A 43 5.24 2.27 0.96
C ARG A 43 4.10 1.56 1.70
N GLY A 44 3.54 0.54 1.10
CA GLY A 44 2.44 -0.22 1.67
C GLY A 44 2.80 -0.81 3.04
N LEU A 45 4.03 -1.35 3.17
CA LEU A 45 4.56 -1.84 4.44
C LEU A 45 4.50 -0.79 5.56
N ASP A 46 5.02 0.42 5.29
CA ASP A 46 5.11 1.46 6.31
C ASP A 46 3.70 1.97 6.67
N PHE A 47 2.86 2.17 5.65
CA PHE A 47 1.48 2.61 5.85
C PHE A 47 0.69 1.61 6.69
N TYR A 48 0.75 0.32 6.35
CA TYR A 48 0.02 -0.72 7.07
C TYR A 48 0.36 -0.75 8.54
N HIS A 49 1.65 -0.89 8.88
CA HIS A 49 2.08 -0.99 10.27
C HIS A 49 1.80 0.27 11.07
N ILE A 50 2.02 1.45 10.48
CA ILE A 50 1.75 2.73 11.16
C ILE A 50 0.25 2.91 11.36
N VAL A 51 -0.57 2.76 10.31
CA VAL A 51 -2.03 2.97 10.41
C VAL A 51 -2.68 1.91 11.30
N ALA A 52 -2.29 0.64 11.20
CA ALA A 52 -2.83 -0.43 12.05
C ALA A 52 -2.50 -0.24 13.54
N SER A 53 -1.39 0.45 13.87
CA SER A 53 -1.07 0.79 15.26
C SER A 53 -1.92 1.92 15.84
N VAL A 54 -2.46 2.80 15.01
CA VAL A 54 -3.19 4.00 15.46
C VAL A 54 -4.70 3.88 15.30
N SER A 55 -5.14 3.20 14.24
CA SER A 55 -6.50 3.13 13.75
C SER A 55 -7.28 1.96 14.33
N GLN A 56 -8.48 2.23 14.84
CA GLN A 56 -9.46 1.18 15.17
C GLN A 56 -10.32 0.76 13.96
N ASP A 57 -10.31 1.56 12.89
CA ASP A 57 -11.08 1.33 11.66
C ASP A 57 -10.15 1.49 10.45
N PHE A 58 -9.34 0.45 10.22
CA PHE A 58 -8.32 0.48 9.17
C PHE A 58 -8.93 0.67 7.77
N GLU A 59 -10.09 0.07 7.52
CA GLU A 59 -10.80 0.14 6.24
C GLU A 59 -11.18 1.59 5.92
N ASN A 60 -12.00 2.22 6.75
CA ASN A 60 -12.50 3.56 6.47
C ASN A 60 -11.38 4.60 6.43
N HIS A 61 -10.36 4.48 7.29
CA HIS A 61 -9.22 5.41 7.23
C HIS A 61 -8.40 5.23 5.94
N THR A 62 -8.28 4.01 5.41
CA THR A 62 -7.58 3.78 4.15
C THR A 62 -8.39 4.27 2.94
N VAL A 63 -9.72 4.10 2.97
CA VAL A 63 -10.62 4.71 1.97
C VAL A 63 -10.48 6.24 1.97
N ASN A 64 -10.58 6.87 3.14
CA ASN A 64 -10.43 8.32 3.30
C ASN A 64 -9.06 8.84 2.82
N ALA A 65 -8.01 8.01 2.93
CA ALA A 65 -6.67 8.36 2.46
C ALA A 65 -6.57 8.41 0.92
N PHE A 66 -7.23 7.50 0.21
CA PHE A 66 -6.87 7.20 -1.18
C PHE A 66 -8.00 7.24 -2.21
N GLU A 67 -9.28 7.17 -1.80
CA GLU A 67 -10.39 7.03 -2.74
C GLU A 67 -10.42 8.16 -3.79
N GLU A 68 -10.36 9.40 -3.34
CA GLU A 68 -10.34 10.58 -4.21
C GLU A 68 -9.12 10.62 -5.16
N TYR A 69 -7.98 10.14 -4.68
CA TYR A 69 -6.76 10.07 -5.49
C TYR A 69 -6.90 9.03 -6.61
N VAL A 70 -7.37 7.81 -6.28
CA VAL A 70 -7.53 6.72 -7.24
C VAL A 70 -8.64 7.00 -8.27
N LYS A 71 -9.74 7.66 -7.85
CA LYS A 71 -10.79 8.14 -8.77
C LYS A 71 -10.22 9.06 -9.87
N LYS A 72 -9.31 9.98 -9.51
CA LYS A 72 -8.70 10.96 -10.43
C LYS A 72 -7.55 10.40 -11.28
N LYS A 73 -6.98 9.26 -10.89
CA LYS A 73 -5.86 8.64 -11.62
C LYS A 73 -6.34 8.08 -12.97
N LYS A 74 -5.57 8.35 -14.03
CA LYS A 74 -5.75 7.74 -15.36
C LYS A 74 -4.76 6.58 -15.52
N ALA A 75 -5.21 5.47 -16.11
CA ALA A 75 -4.31 4.40 -16.53
C ALA A 75 -3.41 4.92 -17.67
N LYS A 76 -2.15 4.49 -17.69
CA LYS A 76 -1.24 4.64 -18.83
C LYS A 76 -0.72 3.24 -19.12
N ASP A 77 -0.99 2.77 -20.33
CA ASP A 77 -0.50 1.50 -20.83
C ASP A 77 0.99 1.63 -21.18
N ASP A 78 1.77 0.60 -20.86
CA ASP A 78 2.93 0.10 -21.60
C ASP A 78 3.83 -0.75 -20.68
N ALA A 79 3.94 -2.04 -21.01
CA ALA A 79 5.15 -2.89 -21.05
C ALA A 79 4.88 -4.35 -20.66
N GLU A 80 5.65 -5.26 -21.27
CA GLU A 80 5.58 -6.71 -21.14
C GLU A 80 5.96 -7.26 -19.75
N ALA A 81 5.34 -8.38 -19.40
CA ALA A 81 5.60 -9.16 -18.18
C ALA A 81 6.85 -10.06 -18.35
N THR A 82 7.65 -10.19 -17.29
CA THR A 82 8.77 -11.15 -17.23
C THR A 82 8.67 -12.04 -15.98
N ASP A 83 9.18 -13.27 -16.09
CA ASP A 83 8.83 -14.35 -15.18
C ASP A 83 9.89 -14.62 -14.09
N ILE A 84 9.65 -14.20 -12.83
CA ILE A 84 10.42 -14.54 -11.61
C ILE A 84 9.50 -14.73 -10.39
N ASP A 85 9.68 -15.76 -9.56
CA ASP A 85 8.77 -16.09 -8.43
C ASP A 85 9.14 -15.39 -7.10
N ASN A 86 8.18 -14.73 -6.43
CA ASN A 86 8.34 -14.10 -5.10
C ASN A 86 6.99 -13.76 -4.41
N LYS A 87 7.04 -13.26 -3.16
CA LYS A 87 5.84 -12.91 -2.37
C LYS A 87 4.91 -11.90 -3.05
N TYR A 88 5.43 -10.96 -3.82
CA TYR A 88 4.62 -9.99 -4.57
C TYR A 88 3.86 -10.69 -5.71
N LYS A 89 4.48 -11.67 -6.38
CA LYS A 89 3.77 -12.53 -7.32
C LYS A 89 2.76 -13.44 -6.64
N ALA A 90 3.05 -14.00 -5.46
CA ALA A 90 2.08 -14.81 -4.71
C ALA A 90 0.82 -13.98 -4.37
N PHE A 91 1.01 -12.75 -3.88
CA PHE A 91 -0.07 -11.79 -3.63
C PHE A 91 -0.88 -11.47 -4.90
N ILE A 92 -0.24 -11.36 -6.07
CA ILE A 92 -0.99 -11.11 -7.34
C ILE A 92 -1.66 -12.40 -7.86
N LYS A 93 -1.00 -13.55 -7.76
CA LYS A 93 -1.48 -14.86 -8.24
C LYS A 93 -2.76 -15.32 -7.51
N GLN A 94 -2.97 -14.91 -6.26
CA GLN A 94 -4.18 -15.26 -5.50
C GLN A 94 -5.47 -14.76 -6.16
N PHE A 95 -5.38 -13.77 -7.05
CA PHE A 95 -6.53 -13.19 -7.74
C PHE A 95 -6.91 -13.92 -9.04
N ILE A 96 -6.24 -15.03 -9.42
CA ILE A 96 -6.52 -15.86 -10.62
C ILE A 96 -6.72 -15.02 -11.91
N VAL A 97 -5.88 -14.02 -12.14
CA VAL A 97 -5.97 -13.11 -13.30
C VAL A 97 -4.58 -12.81 -13.86
N LEU A 98 -4.54 -12.28 -15.10
CA LEU A 98 -3.29 -11.81 -15.69
C LEU A 98 -2.78 -10.56 -14.97
N GLN A 99 -1.46 -10.39 -14.91
CA GLN A 99 -0.81 -9.22 -14.32
C GLN A 99 -1.37 -7.89 -14.89
N GLN A 100 -1.62 -7.87 -16.20
CA GLN A 100 -2.20 -6.72 -16.91
C GLN A 100 -3.60 -6.37 -16.39
N ASP A 101 -4.42 -7.35 -16.02
CA ASP A 101 -5.75 -7.11 -15.48
C ASP A 101 -5.69 -6.46 -14.09
N VAL A 102 -4.69 -6.84 -13.29
CA VAL A 102 -4.45 -6.22 -11.98
C VAL A 102 -3.92 -4.81 -12.12
N ALA A 103 -2.95 -4.58 -13.01
CA ALA A 103 -2.44 -3.25 -13.29
C ALA A 103 -3.53 -2.31 -13.80
N LYS A 104 -4.31 -2.75 -14.79
CA LYS A 104 -5.42 -2.00 -15.37
C LYS A 104 -6.52 -1.72 -14.35
N GLY A 105 -6.93 -2.73 -13.58
CA GLY A 105 -7.95 -2.59 -12.54
C GLY A 105 -7.53 -1.62 -11.42
N ALA A 106 -6.27 -1.73 -10.98
CA ALA A 106 -5.70 -0.88 -9.93
C ALA A 106 -5.12 0.45 -10.44
N LYS A 107 -5.15 0.68 -11.77
CA LYS A 107 -4.54 1.83 -12.44
C LYS A 107 -3.06 2.04 -12.07
N ILE A 108 -2.34 0.94 -11.91
CA ILE A 108 -0.90 0.91 -11.68
C ILE A 108 -0.23 0.90 -13.06
N GLN A 109 0.87 1.63 -13.22
CA GLN A 109 1.64 1.57 -14.45
C GLN A 109 2.24 0.17 -14.59
N ASP A 110 2.06 -0.49 -15.74
CA ASP A 110 2.56 -1.85 -15.98
C ASP A 110 4.05 -1.95 -15.69
N ILE A 111 4.85 -1.02 -16.19
CA ILE A 111 6.29 -0.98 -15.90
C ILE A 111 6.60 -0.91 -14.40
N ARG A 112 5.81 -0.19 -13.61
CA ARG A 112 6.00 -0.12 -12.16
C ARG A 112 5.62 -1.43 -11.50
N LEU A 113 4.49 -2.04 -11.89
CA LEU A 113 4.10 -3.35 -11.40
C LEU A 113 5.18 -4.39 -11.73
N SER A 114 5.63 -4.46 -12.97
CA SER A 114 6.71 -5.35 -13.40
C SER A 114 7.99 -5.14 -12.59
N ARG A 115 8.39 -3.88 -12.33
CA ARG A 115 9.57 -3.58 -11.49
C ARG A 115 9.40 -3.99 -10.02
N ILE A 116 8.19 -3.92 -9.46
CA ILE A 116 7.90 -4.45 -8.12
C ILE A 116 7.99 -5.99 -8.13
N LEU A 117 7.37 -6.64 -9.13
CA LEU A 117 7.42 -8.09 -9.29
C LEU A 117 8.82 -8.62 -9.59
N ASN A 118 9.69 -7.81 -10.19
CA ASN A 118 11.10 -8.13 -10.44
C ASN A 118 12.04 -7.68 -9.30
N ARG A 119 11.48 -7.17 -8.18
CA ARG A 119 12.23 -6.66 -7.00
C ARG A 119 13.18 -5.48 -7.28
N GLU A 120 13.06 -4.82 -8.42
CA GLU A 120 13.78 -3.56 -8.69
C GLU A 120 13.24 -2.40 -7.86
N ILE A 121 11.96 -2.48 -7.51
CA ILE A 121 11.29 -1.58 -6.57
C ILE A 121 10.97 -2.40 -5.33
N PRO A 122 11.34 -1.92 -4.13
CA PRO A 122 11.31 -2.75 -2.93
C PRO A 122 9.92 -2.99 -2.37
N ASP A 123 8.89 -2.25 -2.81
CA ASP A 123 7.53 -2.40 -2.32
C ASP A 123 6.46 -1.73 -3.19
N PHE A 124 5.21 -2.17 -3.01
CA PHE A 124 4.03 -1.42 -3.45
C PHE A 124 3.88 -0.12 -2.66
N LEU A 125 3.29 0.91 -3.25
CA LEU A 125 2.77 2.05 -2.52
C LEU A 125 1.44 1.67 -1.86
N ALA A 126 1.11 2.33 -0.75
CA ALA A 126 -0.12 2.04 -0.02
C ALA A 126 -1.39 2.22 -0.88
N TRP A 127 -1.44 3.27 -1.72
CA TRP A 127 -2.55 3.47 -2.64
C TRP A 127 -2.65 2.37 -3.70
N GLU A 128 -1.55 1.70 -4.04
CA GLU A 128 -1.52 0.60 -5.02
C GLU A 128 -2.17 -0.64 -4.42
N VAL A 129 -1.84 -0.99 -3.18
CA VAL A 129 -2.48 -2.09 -2.44
C VAL A 129 -3.97 -1.82 -2.25
N TYR A 130 -4.34 -0.60 -1.88
CA TYR A 130 -5.74 -0.16 -1.82
C TYR A 130 -6.46 -0.33 -3.16
N ALA A 131 -5.86 0.15 -4.27
CA ALA A 131 -6.49 0.09 -5.57
C ALA A 131 -6.64 -1.36 -6.07
N ILE A 132 -5.66 -2.23 -5.79
CA ILE A 132 -5.76 -3.67 -6.06
C ILE A 132 -6.95 -4.25 -5.28
N ALA A 133 -7.01 -4.00 -3.96
CA ALA A 133 -8.06 -4.53 -3.09
C ALA A 133 -9.47 -4.15 -3.59
N VAL A 134 -9.69 -2.86 -3.86
CA VAL A 134 -10.97 -2.35 -4.39
C VAL A 134 -11.28 -2.98 -5.74
N SER A 135 -10.31 -3.04 -6.66
CA SER A 135 -10.55 -3.58 -8.01
C SER A 135 -10.85 -5.07 -8.03
N ARG A 136 -10.50 -5.80 -6.97
CA ARG A 136 -10.69 -7.24 -6.81
C ARG A 136 -11.78 -7.57 -5.79
N GLU A 137 -12.48 -6.56 -5.27
CA GLU A 137 -13.58 -6.70 -4.30
C GLU A 137 -13.17 -7.48 -3.04
N VAL A 138 -11.91 -7.32 -2.60
CA VAL A 138 -11.40 -7.88 -1.34
C VAL A 138 -11.28 -6.78 -0.28
N SER A 139 -11.32 -7.18 1.00
CA SER A 139 -11.04 -6.29 2.12
C SER A 139 -9.65 -5.65 1.96
N ILE A 140 -9.58 -4.32 2.12
CA ILE A 140 -8.32 -3.57 2.06
C ILE A 140 -7.39 -4.07 3.15
N LYS A 141 -7.88 -4.21 4.39
CA LYS A 141 -7.10 -4.72 5.51
C LYS A 141 -6.52 -6.11 5.20
N SER A 142 -7.33 -7.01 4.64
CA SER A 142 -6.91 -8.37 4.29
C SER A 142 -5.81 -8.35 3.23
N ALA A 143 -5.94 -7.52 2.19
CA ALA A 143 -4.90 -7.37 1.16
C ALA A 143 -3.56 -6.86 1.72
N PHE A 144 -3.59 -5.94 2.69
CA PHE A 144 -2.37 -5.51 3.39
C PHE A 144 -1.81 -6.61 4.30
N GLU A 145 -2.67 -7.33 5.03
CA GLU A 145 -2.26 -8.45 5.89
C GLU A 145 -1.58 -9.56 5.07
N GLU A 146 -2.18 -10.01 3.97
CA GLU A 146 -1.59 -11.02 3.08
C GLU A 146 -0.20 -10.60 2.56
N LEU A 147 0.05 -9.30 2.43
CA LEU A 147 1.29 -8.79 1.89
C LEU A 147 2.39 -8.53 2.95
N TYR A 148 2.00 -8.26 4.20
CA TYR A 148 2.88 -7.71 5.25
C TYR A 148 2.73 -8.31 6.65
N LYS A 149 1.93 -9.37 6.84
CA LYS A 149 1.75 -10.02 8.15
C LYS A 149 3.00 -10.76 8.67
N ASP A 150 3.99 -10.99 7.79
CA ASP A 150 5.30 -11.59 8.08
C ASP A 150 6.44 -10.56 8.29
#